data_AF-A0A920IAX1-F1
#
_entry.id   AF-A0A920IAX1-F1
#
_cell.length_a   1.000
_cell.length_b   1.000
_cell.length_c   1.000
_cell.angle_alpha   90.00
_cell.angle_beta   90.00
_cell.angle_gamma   90.00
#
_symmetry.space_group_name_H-M   'P 1'
#
loop_
_entity.id
_entity.type
_entity.pdbx_description
1 polymer ?
#
loop_
_entity_poly.entity_id
_entity_poly.type
_entity_poly.pdbx_seq_one_letter_code
_entity_poly.pdbx_strand_id
1 'polypeptide(L)'
;MVENAKSISEVTSLLQKSITPLGRREEISLCSANGRICAEHIYSPLSLPTTNNAAVDGFAFHYEWSTSHPNHVYDIVAEIRAGHPYSGKLLPGQAVAIFTGAIVPEELNCIVMQENCILEGKKKG
;
A
#
# COMPACT_ATOMS: atom_id res chain seq x y z
N MET A 1 -53.69 -32.06 -16.78
CA MET A 1 -52.64 -32.00 -17.82
C MET A 1 -51.61 -30.95 -17.41
N VAL A 2 -50.58 -31.33 -16.65
CA VAL A 2 -49.39 -30.47 -16.38
C VAL A 2 -48.17 -31.37 -16.51
N GLU A 3 -47.91 -31.86 -17.73
CA GLU A 3 -46.92 -32.93 -17.96
C GLU A 3 -45.60 -32.43 -18.54
N ASN A 4 -45.28 -31.12 -18.40
CA ASN A 4 -44.02 -30.59 -18.94
C ASN A 4 -43.51 -29.32 -18.22
N ALA A 5 -43.82 -29.16 -16.93
CA ALA A 5 -43.30 -28.03 -16.15
C ALA A 5 -41.81 -28.28 -15.84
N LYS A 6 -40.92 -27.57 -16.54
CA LYS A 6 -39.49 -27.55 -16.23
C LYS A 6 -39.25 -26.76 -14.96
N SER A 7 -38.29 -27.20 -14.17
CA SER A 7 -37.84 -26.47 -12.98
C SER A 7 -37.19 -25.13 -13.36
N ILE A 8 -37.18 -24.18 -12.42
CA ILE A 8 -36.57 -22.85 -12.63
C ILE A 8 -35.10 -22.97 -13.04
N SER A 9 -34.36 -23.93 -12.47
CA SER A 9 -32.97 -24.19 -12.81
C SER A 9 -32.80 -24.69 -14.25
N GLU A 10 -33.67 -25.60 -14.71
CA GLU A 10 -33.66 -26.08 -16.10
C GLU A 10 -33.96 -24.97 -17.09
N VAL A 11 -34.96 -24.12 -16.80
CA VAL A 11 -35.29 -22.96 -17.64
C VAL A 11 -34.12 -21.99 -17.69
N THR A 12 -33.51 -21.68 -16.55
CA THR A 12 -32.36 -20.76 -16.47
C THR A 12 -31.16 -21.30 -17.25
N SER A 13 -30.86 -22.60 -17.14
CA SER A 13 -29.75 -23.23 -17.88
C SER A 13 -29.98 -23.22 -19.39
N LEU A 14 -31.21 -23.45 -19.86
CA LEU A 14 -31.55 -23.37 -21.27
C LEU A 14 -31.42 -21.94 -21.82
N LEU A 15 -31.86 -20.94 -21.05
CA LEU A 15 -31.70 -19.53 -21.41
C LEU A 15 -30.22 -19.13 -21.48
N GLN A 16 -29.41 -19.50 -20.49
CA GLN A 16 -27.96 -19.20 -20.51
C GLN A 16 -27.25 -19.83 -21.72
N LYS A 17 -27.63 -21.05 -22.12
CA LYS A 17 -27.06 -21.73 -23.30
C LYS A 17 -27.46 -21.10 -24.64
N SER A 18 -28.56 -20.35 -24.67
CA SER A 18 -29.09 -19.76 -25.89
C SER A 18 -28.72 -18.27 -26.05
N ILE A 19 -28.11 -17.67 -25.04
CA ILE A 19 -27.65 -16.28 -25.07
C ILE A 19 -26.14 -16.25 -25.38
N THR A 20 -25.76 -15.41 -26.33
CA THR A 20 -24.35 -15.10 -26.61
C THR A 20 -24.03 -13.68 -26.14
N PRO A 21 -22.87 -13.45 -25.51
CA PRO A 21 -22.44 -12.09 -25.17
C PRO A 21 -22.39 -11.22 -26.43
N LEU A 22 -22.82 -9.96 -26.32
CA LEU A 22 -22.96 -9.01 -27.44
C LEU A 22 -21.66 -8.74 -28.21
N GLY A 23 -20.48 -9.10 -27.67
CA GLY A 23 -19.15 -8.99 -28.30
C GLY A 23 -18.68 -7.57 -28.59
N ARG A 24 -19.56 -6.57 -28.50
CA ARG A 24 -19.24 -5.15 -28.68
C ARG A 24 -18.54 -4.61 -27.44
N ARG A 25 -17.46 -3.88 -27.69
CA ARG A 25 -16.71 -3.13 -26.67
C ARG A 25 -16.54 -1.69 -27.11
N GLU A 26 -16.39 -0.82 -26.14
CA GLU A 26 -16.10 0.60 -26.34
C GLU A 26 -15.10 1.05 -25.27
N GLU A 27 -14.33 2.08 -25.59
CA GLU A 27 -13.46 2.74 -24.64
C GLU A 27 -14.16 4.01 -24.14
N ILE A 28 -14.26 4.14 -22.82
CA ILE A 28 -15.00 5.21 -22.16
C ILE A 28 -14.18 5.77 -21.01
N SER A 29 -14.49 6.98 -20.58
CA SER A 29 -13.89 7.54 -19.37
C SER A 29 -14.28 6.75 -18.12
N LEU A 30 -13.41 6.70 -17.11
CA LEU A 30 -13.69 6.05 -15.83
C LEU A 30 -14.95 6.62 -15.15
N CYS A 31 -15.20 7.92 -15.29
CA CYS A 31 -16.40 8.57 -14.74
C CYS A 31 -17.70 8.02 -15.35
N SER A 32 -17.65 7.46 -16.57
CA SER A 32 -18.79 6.87 -17.27
C SER A 32 -18.85 5.34 -17.14
N ALA A 33 -17.87 4.72 -16.45
CA ALA A 33 -17.74 3.28 -16.37
C ALA A 33 -18.64 2.63 -15.30
N ASN A 34 -19.28 3.41 -14.44
CA ASN A 34 -20.16 2.88 -13.39
C ASN A 34 -21.31 2.03 -13.99
N GLY A 35 -21.48 0.79 -13.51
CA GLY A 35 -22.48 -0.15 -14.01
C GLY A 35 -22.12 -0.84 -15.35
N ARG A 36 -20.94 -0.57 -15.92
CA ARG A 36 -20.43 -1.25 -17.11
C ARG A 36 -19.70 -2.55 -16.73
N ILE A 37 -19.45 -3.40 -17.73
CA ILE A 37 -18.71 -4.65 -17.59
C ILE A 37 -17.38 -4.50 -18.32
N CYS A 38 -16.27 -4.85 -17.67
CA CYS A 38 -14.96 -4.86 -18.31
C CYS A 38 -14.96 -5.85 -19.49
N ALA A 39 -14.53 -5.37 -20.67
CA ALA A 39 -14.44 -6.21 -21.86
C ALA A 39 -13.26 -7.19 -21.80
N GLU A 40 -12.23 -6.87 -21.01
CA GLU A 40 -11.00 -7.66 -20.85
C GLU A 40 -10.41 -7.46 -19.45
N HIS A 41 -9.40 -8.26 -19.12
CA HIS A 41 -8.65 -8.12 -17.86
C HIS A 41 -7.87 -6.80 -17.83
N ILE A 42 -7.93 -6.10 -16.70
CA ILE A 42 -7.15 -4.89 -16.46
C ILE A 42 -5.94 -5.26 -15.60
N TYR A 43 -4.74 -5.01 -16.13
CA TYR A 43 -3.47 -5.26 -15.45
C TYR A 43 -2.85 -3.94 -15.00
N SER A 44 -2.25 -3.92 -13.80
CA SER A 44 -1.53 -2.73 -13.33
C SER A 44 -0.24 -2.54 -14.15
N PRO A 45 0.05 -1.34 -14.66
CA PRO A 45 1.29 -1.06 -15.35
C PRO A 45 2.49 -0.90 -14.40
N LEU A 46 2.25 -0.81 -13.08
CA LEU A 46 3.28 -0.55 -12.08
C LEU A 46 2.94 -1.19 -10.73
N SER A 47 3.98 -1.48 -9.95
CA SER A 47 3.85 -1.93 -8.56
C SER A 47 3.58 -0.73 -7.66
N LEU A 48 2.60 -0.88 -6.77
CA LEU A 48 2.28 0.12 -5.75
C LEU A 48 2.54 -0.46 -4.35
N PRO A 49 3.14 0.32 -3.43
CA PRO A 49 3.75 1.64 -3.67
C PRO A 49 5.01 1.55 -4.55
N THR A 50 5.33 2.62 -5.28
CA THR A 50 6.54 2.69 -6.14
C THR A 50 7.83 2.84 -5.36
N THR A 51 7.73 3.17 -4.08
CA THR A 51 8.84 3.42 -3.15
C THR A 51 8.57 2.71 -1.84
N ASN A 52 9.60 2.56 -1.01
CA ASN A 52 9.43 2.11 0.37
C ASN A 52 8.85 3.26 1.19
N ASN A 53 7.62 3.09 1.69
CA ASN A 53 6.94 4.12 2.47
C ASN A 53 6.74 3.64 3.90
N ALA A 54 6.81 4.57 4.84
CA ALA A 54 6.51 4.30 6.24
C ALA A 54 5.04 3.90 6.39
N ALA A 55 4.80 2.73 6.97
CA ALA A 55 3.45 2.24 7.27
C ALA A 55 2.87 2.84 8.55
N VAL A 56 3.73 3.43 9.39
CA VAL A 56 3.43 3.91 10.74
C VAL A 56 4.18 5.21 11.00
N ASP A 57 3.72 5.94 12.00
CA ASP A 57 4.50 7.03 12.60
C ASP A 57 5.52 6.44 13.58
N GLY A 58 6.78 6.84 13.44
CA GLY A 58 7.84 6.22 14.21
C GLY A 58 9.23 6.75 13.92
N PHE A 59 10.22 5.91 14.21
CA PHE A 59 11.63 6.23 14.01
C PHE A 59 12.26 5.22 13.07
N ALA A 60 12.80 5.70 11.95
CA ALA A 60 13.56 4.89 11.03
C ALA A 60 15.04 4.89 11.42
N PHE A 61 15.68 3.72 11.38
CA PHE A 61 17.08 3.51 11.76
C PHE A 61 17.70 2.32 11.00
N HIS A 62 19.01 2.13 11.15
CA HIS A 62 19.74 1.02 10.56
C HIS A 62 19.68 -0.21 11.48
N TYR A 63 18.99 -1.27 11.04
CA TYR A 63 18.72 -2.45 11.85
C TYR A 63 19.99 -3.14 12.39
N GLU A 64 20.99 -3.32 11.53
CA GLU A 64 22.26 -3.99 11.84
C GLU A 64 23.08 -3.23 12.89
N TRP A 65 22.93 -1.90 12.96
CA TRP A 65 23.52 -1.12 14.05
C TRP A 65 22.88 -1.48 15.39
N SER A 66 21.54 -1.60 15.40
CA SER A 66 20.75 -1.97 16.58
C SER A 66 21.12 -3.33 17.14
N THR A 67 21.35 -4.31 16.27
CA THR A 67 21.74 -5.66 16.69
C THR A 67 23.16 -5.72 17.23
N SER A 68 24.07 -4.90 16.68
CA SER A 68 25.47 -4.85 17.11
C SER A 68 25.69 -4.01 18.38
N HIS A 69 24.81 -3.04 18.64
CA HIS A 69 24.90 -2.12 19.78
C HIS A 69 23.61 -2.17 20.61
N PRO A 70 23.36 -3.28 21.33
CA PRO A 70 22.18 -3.40 22.17
C PRO A 70 22.17 -2.28 23.22
N ASN A 71 21.00 -1.66 23.42
CA ASN A 71 20.78 -0.49 24.30
C ASN A 71 21.36 0.85 23.82
N HIS A 72 21.79 0.96 22.55
CA HIS A 72 22.17 2.26 21.97
C HIS A 72 20.99 3.23 21.97
N VAL A 73 21.22 4.47 22.43
CA VAL A 73 20.25 5.57 22.34
C VAL A 73 20.52 6.34 21.06
N TYR A 74 19.53 6.40 20.17
CA TYR A 74 19.67 7.01 18.86
C TYR A 74 19.50 8.53 18.91
N ASP A 75 20.34 9.24 18.16
CA ASP A 75 20.15 10.66 17.91
C ASP A 75 19.12 10.86 16.80
N ILE A 76 18.00 11.54 17.11
CA ILE A 76 17.00 11.90 16.10
C ILE A 76 17.50 13.15 15.37
N VAL A 77 17.91 12.99 14.10
CA VAL A 77 18.57 14.06 13.33
C VAL A 77 17.68 14.79 12.34
N ALA A 78 16.51 14.23 12.03
CA ALA A 78 15.56 14.83 11.09
C ALA A 78 14.12 14.32 11.32
N GLU A 79 13.16 15.07 10.76
CA GLU A 79 11.78 14.64 10.57
C GLU A 79 11.49 14.48 9.06
N ILE A 80 10.83 13.39 8.66
CA ILE A 80 10.47 13.10 7.26
C ILE A 80 8.97 12.89 7.16
N ARG A 81 8.32 13.68 6.29
CA ARG A 81 6.87 13.68 6.04
C ARG A 81 6.57 13.31 4.60
N ALA A 82 5.35 12.85 4.34
CA ALA A 82 4.89 12.59 2.98
C ALA A 82 5.12 13.81 2.07
N GLY A 83 5.67 13.57 0.88
CA GLY A 83 6.03 14.61 -0.09
C GLY A 83 7.31 15.41 0.22
N HIS A 84 7.95 15.18 1.36
CA HIS A 84 9.13 15.92 1.80
C HIS A 84 10.28 14.94 2.13
N PRO A 85 10.94 14.38 1.10
CA PRO A 85 12.03 13.43 1.31
C PRO A 85 13.25 14.12 1.94
N TYR A 86 14.00 13.37 2.74
CA TYR A 86 15.26 13.83 3.33
C TYR A 86 16.43 13.49 2.40
N SER A 87 17.33 14.46 2.18
CA SER A 87 18.50 14.32 1.31
C SER A 87 19.83 14.42 2.06
N GLY A 88 19.79 14.57 3.38
CA GLY A 88 21.00 14.57 4.20
C GLY A 88 21.57 13.16 4.35
N LYS A 89 22.87 13.10 4.68
CA LYS A 89 23.53 11.82 4.96
C LYS A 89 23.13 11.33 6.34
N LEU A 90 22.70 10.07 6.42
CA LEU A 90 22.41 9.38 7.67
C LEU A 90 23.59 8.48 8.06
N LEU A 91 23.97 8.52 9.32
CA LEU A 91 25.05 7.71 9.88
C LEU A 91 24.49 6.60 10.79
N PRO A 92 25.18 5.46 10.93
CA PRO A 92 24.82 4.47 11.93
C PRO A 92 24.75 5.09 13.34
N GLY A 93 23.75 4.67 14.13
CA GLY A 93 23.45 5.25 15.44
C GLY A 93 22.59 6.51 15.42
N GLN A 94 22.25 7.03 14.23
CA GLN A 94 21.23 8.07 14.05
C GLN A 94 19.88 7.45 13.67
N ALA A 95 18.81 8.17 14.01
CA ALA A 95 17.46 7.87 13.58
C ALA A 95 16.80 9.11 12.98
N VAL A 96 15.76 8.90 12.19
CA VAL A 96 14.87 9.97 11.73
C VAL A 96 13.46 9.69 12.20
N ALA A 97 12.79 10.72 12.69
CA ALA A 97 11.35 10.64 12.89
C ALA A 97 10.69 10.60 11.52
N ILE A 98 9.90 9.57 11.26
CA ILE A 98 9.24 9.36 9.97
C ILE A 98 7.74 9.15 10.19
N PHE A 99 6.94 9.78 9.34
CA PHE A 99 5.48 9.72 9.44
C PHE A 99 4.88 8.88 8.32
N THR A 100 3.68 8.37 8.56
CA THR A 100 2.94 7.49 7.65
C THR A 100 2.90 8.06 6.23
N GLY A 101 3.25 7.22 5.26
CA GLY A 101 3.30 7.57 3.84
C GLY A 101 4.57 8.30 3.40
N ALA A 102 5.45 8.72 4.32
CA ALA A 102 6.75 9.28 3.96
C ALA A 102 7.67 8.23 3.32
N ILE A 103 8.53 8.66 2.40
CA ILE A 103 9.51 7.78 1.75
C ILE A 103 10.63 7.49 2.75
N VAL A 104 10.93 6.21 2.93
CA VAL A 104 12.05 5.74 3.77
C VAL A 104 13.35 6.00 3.01
N PRO A 105 14.34 6.70 3.61
CA PRO A 105 15.67 6.86 3.03
C PRO A 105 16.32 5.51 2.72
N GLU A 106 17.10 5.42 1.65
CA GLU A 106 17.71 4.16 1.21
C GLU A 106 18.70 3.58 2.23
N GLU A 107 19.30 4.44 3.05
CA GLU A 107 20.25 4.06 4.09
C GLU A 107 19.58 3.40 5.31
N LEU A 108 18.24 3.47 5.42
CA LEU A 108 17.48 2.95 6.54
C LEU A 108 16.59 1.78 6.10
N ASN A 109 16.50 0.76 6.94
CA ASN A 109 15.80 -0.48 6.60
C ASN A 109 14.80 -0.95 7.66
N CYS A 110 14.66 -0.23 8.77
CA CYS A 110 13.75 -0.58 9.84
C CYS A 110 13.06 0.66 10.39
N ILE A 111 11.78 0.49 10.77
CA ILE A 111 10.98 1.50 11.44
C ILE A 111 10.42 0.88 12.70
N VAL A 112 10.60 1.54 13.84
CA VAL A 112 9.91 1.22 15.08
C VAL A 112 8.80 2.24 15.31
N MET A 113 7.62 1.77 15.70
CA MET A 113 6.48 2.63 16.00
C MET A 113 6.81 3.55 17.18
N GLN A 114 6.36 4.81 17.13
CA GLN A 114 6.67 5.80 18.18
C GLN A 114 6.20 5.35 19.57
N GLU A 115 5.07 4.63 19.64
CA GLU A 115 4.50 4.10 20.89
C GLU A 115 5.37 3.02 21.54
N ASN A 116 6.29 2.41 20.78
CA ASN A 116 7.21 1.40 21.27
C ASN A 116 8.58 2.00 21.65
N CYS A 117 8.68 3.33 21.70
CA CYS A 117 9.92 4.05 22.00
C CYS A 117 9.78 4.92 23.24
N ILE A 118 10.89 5.05 23.96
CA ILE A 118 11.04 6.02 25.05
C ILE A 118 11.95 7.12 24.51
N LEU A 119 11.46 8.36 24.55
CA LEU A 119 12.27 9.52 24.17
C LEU A 119 13.06 10.02 25.38
N GLU A 120 14.39 9.92 25.31
CA GLU A 120 15.29 10.47 26.31
C GLU A 120 15.88 11.80 25.82
N GLY A 121 15.43 12.91 26.41
CA GLY A 121 15.96 14.25 26.10
C GLY A 121 14.90 15.35 26.06
N LYS A 122 15.31 16.58 26.39
CA LYS A 122 14.43 17.76 26.28
C LYS A 122 14.24 18.14 24.81
N LYS A 123 13.00 18.31 24.37
CA LYS A 123 12.65 19.03 23.12
C LYS A 123 13.51 20.30 23.03
N LYS A 124 14.41 20.38 22.04
CA LYS A 124 14.92 21.67 21.58
C LYS A 124 13.77 22.31 20.80
N GLY A 125 13.10 23.25 21.46
CA GLY A 125 12.22 24.21 20.78
C GLY A 125 13.00 25.17 19.91
#